data_AF-A0A972BI26-F1
#
_entry.id   AF-A0A972BI26-F1
#
_cell.length_a   1.000
_cell.length_b   1.000
_cell.length_c   1.000
_cell.angle_alpha   90.00
_cell.angle_beta   90.00
_cell.angle_gamma   90.00
#
_symmetry.space_group_name_H-M   'P 1'
#
loop_
_entity.id
_entity.type
_entity.pdbx_description
1 polymer ?
#
loop_
_entity_poly.entity_id
_entity_poly.type
_entity_poly.pdbx_seq_one_letter_code
_entity_poly.pdbx_strand_id
1 'polypeptide(L)'
;MSKARVKEPYNMSPRIKWLYDYYYSGAKRKWNNEFSSFSTGTDWDVLYDESNYYIVPEVYSFLNTFNLSFNQAAVVVDTPEDFYDWPLVERKAWFLKEVMVNHLPKEILPGDLIAGGRFNLQTSMCLSKKEADQRAQDLYGKKGLRN
;
A
#
# COMPACT_ATOMS: atom_id res chain seq x y z
N MET A 1 -21.25 41.70 5.99
CA MET A 1 -21.27 40.27 6.39
C MET A 1 -19.86 39.90 6.84
N SER A 2 -19.68 39.41 8.07
CA SER A 2 -18.36 38.94 8.51
C SER A 2 -17.98 37.68 7.73
N LYS A 3 -16.82 37.66 7.07
CA LYS A 3 -16.27 36.44 6.46
C LYS A 3 -16.24 35.34 7.51
N ALA A 4 -16.90 34.21 7.26
CA ALA A 4 -16.76 33.02 8.08
C ALA A 4 -15.27 32.66 8.14
N ARG A 5 -14.72 32.56 9.35
CA ARG A 5 -13.35 32.08 9.55
C ARG A 5 -13.37 30.56 9.66
N VAL A 6 -12.36 29.92 9.09
CA VAL A 6 -12.13 28.49 9.31
C VAL A 6 -11.77 28.29 10.78
N LYS A 7 -12.34 27.27 11.42
CA LYS A 7 -12.04 26.94 12.82
C LYS A 7 -10.58 26.55 12.96
N GLU A 8 -9.85 27.26 13.81
CA GLU A 8 -8.47 26.92 14.16
C GLU A 8 -8.42 26.09 15.46
N PRO A 9 -7.45 25.15 15.58
CA PRO A 9 -7.24 24.42 16.81
C PRO A 9 -6.72 25.35 17.92
N TYR A 10 -7.18 25.14 19.15
CA TYR A 10 -6.76 25.90 20.34
C TYR A 10 -6.46 24.94 21.50
N ASN A 11 -5.78 25.42 22.55
CA ASN A 11 -5.38 24.64 23.73
C ASN A 11 -4.56 23.37 23.43
N MET A 12 -3.76 23.39 22.36
CA MET A 12 -2.85 22.28 22.07
C MET A 12 -1.70 22.27 23.06
N SER A 13 -1.38 21.10 23.62
CA SER A 13 -0.14 20.91 24.35
C SER A 13 1.06 21.10 23.41
N PRO A 14 2.26 21.41 23.94
CA PRO A 14 3.46 21.59 23.10
C PRO A 14 3.73 20.41 22.16
N ARG A 15 3.49 19.18 22.63
CA ARG A 15 3.62 17.94 21.84
C ARG A 15 2.65 17.90 20.66
N ILE A 16 1.37 18.19 20.90
CA ILE A 16 0.35 18.17 19.85
C ILE A 16 0.58 19.31 18.85
N LYS A 17 1.00 20.49 19.31
CA LYS A 17 1.38 21.60 18.43
C LYS A 17 2.51 21.21 17.48
N TRP A 18 3.54 20.53 18.00
CA TRP A 18 4.65 20.06 17.18
C TRP A 18 4.21 19.06 16.10
N LEU A 19 3.39 18.05 16.46
CA LEU A 19 2.87 17.06 15.50
C LEU A 19 1.97 17.72 14.44
N TYR A 20 1.14 18.67 14.85
CA TYR A 20 0.30 19.45 13.95
C TYR A 20 1.14 20.24 12.95
N ASP A 21 2.13 21.00 13.42
CA ASP A 21 3.02 21.79 12.55
C ASP A 21 3.85 20.90 11.63
N TYR A 22 4.32 19.76 12.15
CA TYR A 22 5.05 18.78 11.37
C TYR A 22 4.19 18.20 10.25
N TYR A 23 2.92 17.86 10.53
CA TYR A 23 1.96 17.45 9.51
C TYR A 23 1.77 18.56 8.46
N TYR A 24 1.59 19.82 8.85
CA TYR A 24 1.39 20.90 7.86
C TYR A 24 2.66 21.42 7.18
N SER A 25 3.84 20.86 7.47
CA SER A 25 5.08 21.19 6.76
C SER A 25 5.10 20.73 5.28
N GLY A 26 4.13 19.91 4.87
CA GLY A 26 3.94 19.50 3.47
C GLY A 26 5.15 18.77 2.91
N ALA A 27 5.63 19.19 1.74
CA ALA A 27 6.80 18.59 1.08
C ALA A 27 8.13 18.79 1.84
N LYS A 28 8.17 19.66 2.85
CA LYS A 28 9.35 19.82 3.72
C LYS A 28 9.41 18.78 4.83
N ARG A 29 8.37 17.96 4.98
CA ARG A 29 8.33 16.90 6.00
C ARG A 29 9.36 15.83 5.65
N LYS A 30 10.23 15.51 6.62
CA LYS A 30 11.27 14.48 6.43
C LYS A 30 10.72 13.06 6.35
N TRP A 31 9.56 12.83 6.95
CA TRP A 31 8.87 11.55 6.95
C TRP A 31 7.51 11.68 6.29
N ASN A 32 7.11 10.68 5.52
CA ASN A 32 5.80 10.59 4.90
C ASN A 32 5.35 9.11 4.86
N ASN A 33 4.06 8.90 4.68
CA ASN A 33 3.50 7.56 4.47
C ASN A 33 3.41 7.28 2.97
N GLU A 34 4.57 7.19 2.30
CA GLU A 34 4.66 6.71 0.92
C GLU A 34 4.31 5.23 0.81
N PHE A 35 3.82 4.83 -0.37
CA PHE A 35 3.55 3.43 -0.64
C PHE A 35 4.83 2.60 -0.59
N SER A 36 4.81 1.53 0.20
CA SER A 36 5.88 0.52 0.25
C SER A 36 5.39 -0.73 -0.45
N SER A 37 6.15 -1.26 -1.40
CA SER A 37 5.74 -2.35 -2.28
C SER A 37 6.64 -3.57 -2.09
N PHE A 38 6.05 -4.75 -1.96
CA PHE A 38 6.77 -6.00 -1.72
C PHE A 38 6.26 -7.11 -2.63
N SER A 39 7.17 -7.77 -3.34
CA SER A 39 6.87 -8.78 -4.36
C SER A 39 7.51 -10.12 -3.99
N THR A 40 6.92 -11.21 -4.48
CA THR A 40 7.54 -12.54 -4.50
C THR A 40 8.67 -12.66 -5.55
N GLY A 41 8.82 -11.66 -6.43
CA GLY A 41 9.83 -11.64 -7.49
C GLY A 41 9.45 -12.47 -8.72
N THR A 42 8.24 -13.03 -8.78
CA THR A 42 7.77 -13.79 -9.95
C THR A 42 7.31 -12.88 -11.08
N ASP A 43 7.53 -13.30 -12.34
CA ASP A 43 7.18 -12.49 -13.53
C ASP A 43 5.68 -12.21 -13.68
N TRP A 44 4.83 -13.02 -13.03
CA TRP A 44 3.37 -12.89 -13.05
C TRP A 44 2.81 -12.20 -11.80
N ASP A 45 3.67 -11.66 -10.93
CA ASP A 45 3.23 -11.07 -9.67
C ASP A 45 2.34 -9.84 -9.89
N VAL A 46 1.32 -9.74 -9.06
CA VAL A 46 0.37 -8.63 -9.06
C VAL A 46 0.33 -8.09 -7.64
N LEU A 47 0.68 -6.82 -7.46
CA LEU A 47 0.65 -6.15 -6.16
C LEU A 47 -0.59 -5.28 -6.01
N TYR A 48 -1.00 -4.63 -7.09
CA TYR A 48 -2.09 -3.66 -7.06
C TYR A 48 -3.45 -4.33 -7.27
N ASP A 49 -4.21 -4.43 -6.19
CA ASP A 49 -5.59 -4.88 -6.27
C ASP A 49 -6.53 -3.71 -6.55
N GLU A 50 -6.86 -3.55 -7.84
CA GLU A 50 -7.75 -2.49 -8.34
C GLU A 50 -9.10 -2.42 -7.60
N SER A 51 -9.57 -3.55 -7.06
CA SER A 51 -10.87 -3.61 -6.37
C SER A 51 -10.91 -2.75 -5.11
N ASN A 52 -9.76 -2.53 -4.46
CA ASN A 52 -9.64 -1.69 -3.26
C ASN A 52 -9.74 -0.20 -3.58
N TYR A 53 -9.68 0.20 -4.86
CA TYR A 53 -9.57 1.59 -5.29
C TYR A 53 -10.72 2.07 -6.19
N TYR A 54 -11.78 1.26 -6.35
CA TYR A 54 -12.99 1.69 -7.07
C TYR A 54 -13.80 2.81 -6.40
N ILE A 55 -13.41 3.26 -5.20
CA ILE A 55 -14.04 4.43 -4.56
C ILE A 55 -13.51 5.77 -5.08
N VAL A 56 -12.40 5.79 -5.83
CA VAL A 56 -11.77 7.01 -6.34
C VAL A 56 -11.71 6.96 -7.88
N PRO A 57 -12.74 7.44 -8.59
CA PRO A 57 -12.81 7.33 -10.06
C PRO A 57 -11.60 7.92 -10.80
N GLU A 58 -10.94 8.93 -10.22
CA GLU A 58 -9.76 9.57 -10.78
C GLU A 58 -8.59 8.60 -10.98
N VAL A 59 -8.54 7.48 -10.25
CA VAL A 59 -7.47 6.48 -10.39
C VAL A 59 -7.68 5.53 -11.56
N TYR A 60 -8.86 5.50 -12.19
CA TYR A 60 -9.23 4.46 -13.17
C TYR A 60 -8.37 4.49 -14.42
N SER A 61 -8.07 5.70 -14.91
CA SER A 61 -7.19 5.92 -16.05
C SER A 61 -5.74 5.48 -15.77
N PHE A 62 -5.38 5.29 -14.50
CA PHE A 62 -4.02 4.97 -14.07
C PHE A 62 -3.86 3.55 -13.53
N LEU A 63 -4.91 2.71 -13.49
CA LEU A 63 -4.83 1.36 -12.93
C LEU A 63 -3.72 0.52 -13.59
N ASN A 64 -3.58 0.60 -14.92
CA ASN A 64 -2.51 -0.10 -15.63
C ASN A 64 -1.13 0.42 -15.21
N THR A 65 -0.98 1.75 -15.11
CA THR A 65 0.25 2.38 -14.66
C THR A 65 0.62 1.94 -13.25
N PHE A 66 -0.34 1.91 -12.31
CA PHE A 66 -0.10 1.48 -10.94
C PHE A 66 0.30 0.01 -10.84
N ASN A 67 -0.39 -0.89 -11.55
CA ASN A 67 -0.01 -2.30 -11.60
C ASN A 67 1.46 -2.50 -12.01
N LEU A 68 1.92 -1.75 -13.00
CA LEU A 68 3.29 -1.84 -13.49
C LEU A 68 4.29 -1.11 -12.58
N SER A 69 3.94 0.06 -12.06
CA SER A 69 4.87 0.87 -11.25
C SER A 69 5.12 0.25 -9.89
N PHE A 70 4.11 -0.37 -9.28
CA PHE A 70 4.29 -1.05 -8.00
C PHE A 70 5.22 -2.26 -8.10
N ASN A 71 5.11 -3.05 -9.18
CA ASN A 71 6.07 -4.12 -9.46
C ASN A 71 7.50 -3.58 -9.64
N GLN A 72 7.68 -2.48 -10.39
CA GLN A 72 9.00 -1.88 -10.61
C GLN A 72 9.63 -1.29 -9.33
N ALA A 73 8.80 -0.79 -8.40
CA ALA A 73 9.25 -0.23 -7.13
C ALA A 73 9.33 -1.26 -6.00
N ALA A 74 8.97 -2.53 -6.26
CA ALA A 74 8.85 -3.53 -5.23
C ALA A 74 10.21 -4.02 -4.73
N VAL A 75 10.31 -4.21 -3.42
CA VAL A 75 11.37 -5.01 -2.82
C VAL A 75 10.98 -6.48 -2.92
N VAL A 76 11.87 -7.31 -3.46
CA VAL A 76 11.65 -8.75 -3.53
C VAL A 76 11.87 -9.37 -2.15
N VAL A 77 10.93 -10.22 -1.74
CA VAL A 77 10.95 -10.98 -0.50
C VAL A 77 11.00 -12.46 -0.84
N ASP A 78 12.02 -13.16 -0.33
CA ASP A 78 12.19 -14.59 -0.56
C ASP A 78 11.01 -15.37 0.06
N THR A 79 10.52 -16.35 -0.69
CA THR A 79 9.44 -17.24 -0.24
C THR A 79 9.97 -18.65 0.04
N PRO A 80 9.32 -19.43 0.94
CA PRO A 80 9.61 -20.85 1.12
C PRO A 80 9.56 -21.63 -0.20
N GLU A 81 10.32 -22.72 -0.30
CA GLU A 81 10.38 -23.53 -1.54
C GLU A 81 9.01 -24.12 -1.91
N ASP A 82 8.22 -24.51 -0.91
CA ASP A 82 6.88 -25.09 -1.04
C ASP A 82 5.75 -24.04 -1.02
N PHE A 83 6.09 -22.74 -1.10
CA PHE A 83 5.15 -21.65 -0.88
C PHE A 83 3.88 -21.75 -1.75
N TYR A 84 4.02 -22.13 -3.02
CA TYR A 84 2.88 -22.24 -3.95
C TYR A 84 2.05 -23.52 -3.81
N ASP A 85 2.49 -24.48 -2.99
CA ASP A 85 1.70 -25.65 -2.63
C ASP A 85 0.66 -25.34 -1.54
N TRP A 86 0.85 -24.23 -0.82
CA TRP A 86 -0.06 -23.82 0.25
C TRP A 86 -1.36 -23.19 -0.30
N PRO A 87 -2.47 -23.27 0.46
CA PRO A 87 -3.67 -22.50 0.17
C PRO A 87 -3.36 -21.00 0.04
N LEU A 88 -4.02 -20.31 -0.90
CA LEU A 88 -3.78 -18.88 -1.15
C LEU A 88 -3.89 -18.01 0.12
N VAL A 89 -4.83 -18.36 1.02
CA VAL A 89 -5.02 -17.65 2.28
C VAL A 89 -3.80 -17.74 3.20
N GLU A 90 -3.12 -18.89 3.22
CA GLU A 90 -1.89 -19.10 4.00
C GLU A 90 -0.72 -18.37 3.39
N ARG A 91 -0.58 -18.41 2.04
CA ARG A 91 0.42 -17.64 1.31
C ARG A 91 0.33 -16.15 1.63
N LYS A 92 -0.86 -15.57 1.53
CA LYS A 92 -1.09 -14.14 1.82
C LYS A 92 -0.82 -13.80 3.28
N ALA A 93 -1.27 -14.64 4.21
CA ALA A 93 -1.05 -14.42 5.64
C ALA A 93 0.44 -14.49 6.00
N TRP A 94 1.15 -15.47 5.47
CA TRP A 94 2.59 -15.63 5.66
C TRP A 94 3.35 -14.44 5.06
N PHE A 95 3.09 -14.08 3.80
CA PHE A 95 3.81 -13.01 3.11
C PHE A 95 3.58 -11.64 3.78
N LEU A 96 2.34 -11.33 4.17
CA LEU A 96 2.03 -10.12 4.91
C LEU A 96 2.77 -10.08 6.26
N LYS A 97 2.78 -11.19 6.99
CA LYS A 97 3.52 -11.28 8.27
C LYS A 97 5.02 -11.06 8.04
N GLU A 98 5.61 -11.73 7.06
CA GLU A 98 7.03 -11.63 6.74
C GLU A 98 7.41 -10.18 6.43
N VAL A 99 6.64 -9.53 5.54
CA VAL A 99 6.82 -8.11 5.20
C VAL A 99 6.71 -7.22 6.44
N MET A 100 5.64 -7.35 7.22
CA MET A 100 5.38 -6.48 8.38
C MET A 100 6.44 -6.64 9.48
N VAL A 101 6.92 -7.87 9.71
CA VAL A 101 7.85 -8.18 10.80
C VAL A 101 9.30 -7.92 10.38
N ASN A 102 9.70 -8.31 9.18
CA ASN A 102 11.11 -8.36 8.80
C ASN A 102 11.53 -7.27 7.80
N HIS A 103 10.63 -6.76 6.97
CA HIS A 103 11.00 -5.82 5.89
C HIS A 103 10.50 -4.39 6.09
N LEU A 104 9.32 -4.19 6.67
CA LEU A 104 8.74 -2.87 6.80
C LEU A 104 9.48 -2.04 7.89
N PRO A 105 9.89 -0.79 7.59
CA PRO A 105 10.50 0.10 8.58
C PRO A 105 9.58 0.35 9.77
N LYS A 106 10.16 0.23 10.97
CA LYS A 106 9.47 0.44 12.25
C LYS A 106 9.92 1.78 12.81
N GLU A 107 9.11 2.81 12.58
CA GLU A 107 9.43 4.20 12.90
C GLU A 107 8.37 4.76 13.86
N ILE A 108 8.79 5.59 14.81
CA ILE A 108 7.91 6.39 15.68
C ILE A 108 8.35 7.84 15.54
N LEU A 109 7.41 8.75 15.26
CA LEU A 109 7.73 10.17 15.13
C LEU A 109 8.12 10.75 16.50
N PRO A 110 9.04 11.74 16.55
CA PRO A 110 9.41 12.40 17.79
C PRO A 110 8.19 12.96 18.54
N GLY A 111 8.02 12.54 19.79
CA GLY A 111 6.89 12.98 20.62
C GLY A 111 5.54 12.39 20.22
N ASP A 112 5.48 11.45 19.27
CA ASP A 112 4.27 10.68 19.05
C ASP A 112 4.09 9.65 20.17
N LEU A 113 2.84 9.46 20.58
CA LEU A 113 2.46 8.45 21.58
C LEU A 113 1.81 7.24 20.92
N ILE A 114 1.50 7.33 19.63
CA ILE A 114 0.91 6.25 18.85
C ILE A 114 2.02 5.63 17.99
N ALA A 115 2.17 4.32 18.10
CA ALA A 115 3.10 3.58 17.25
C ALA A 115 2.43 3.23 15.92
N GLY A 116 3.18 3.36 14.83
CA GLY A 116 2.74 3.02 13.49
C GLY A 116 2.43 4.23 12.62
N GLY A 117 2.93 4.22 11.40
CA GLY A 117 2.69 5.25 10.40
C GLY A 117 2.80 4.78 8.95
N ARG A 118 3.32 3.56 8.72
CA ARG A 118 3.48 2.93 7.41
C ARG A 118 2.28 2.01 7.11
N PHE A 119 1.15 2.60 6.76
CA PHE A 119 -0.08 1.85 6.45
C PHE A 119 -0.37 1.75 4.95
N ASN A 120 0.35 2.50 4.11
CA ASN A 120 0.26 2.39 2.66
C ASN A 120 1.13 1.23 2.15
N LEU A 121 0.73 0.01 2.50
CA LEU A 121 1.45 -1.21 2.13
C LEU A 121 0.82 -1.87 0.91
N GLN A 122 1.63 -2.15 -0.12
CA GLN A 122 1.28 -3.03 -1.24
C GLN A 122 2.10 -4.31 -1.13
N THR A 123 1.43 -5.45 -1.04
CA THR A 123 2.08 -6.76 -1.02
C THR A 123 1.60 -7.58 -2.20
N SER A 124 2.43 -8.50 -2.67
CA SER A 124 2.04 -9.53 -3.63
C SER A 124 0.67 -10.11 -3.30
N MET A 125 -0.17 -10.28 -4.32
CA MET A 125 -1.40 -11.06 -4.21
C MET A 125 -1.13 -12.55 -3.96
N CYS A 126 0.14 -12.97 -4.02
CA CYS A 126 0.64 -14.31 -3.76
C CYS A 126 0.04 -15.37 -4.68
N LEU A 127 -0.39 -14.99 -5.88
CA LEU A 127 -1.00 -15.89 -6.85
C LEU A 127 0.06 -16.81 -7.45
N SER A 128 -0.29 -18.08 -7.58
CA SER A 128 0.44 -19.01 -8.45
C SER A 128 0.26 -18.56 -9.90
N LYS A 129 1.14 -19.01 -10.79
CA LYS A 129 1.04 -18.67 -12.21
C LYS A 129 -0.34 -18.97 -12.79
N LYS A 130 -0.94 -20.11 -12.44
CA LYS A 130 -2.28 -20.51 -12.89
C LYS A 130 -3.37 -19.56 -12.39
N GLU A 131 -3.31 -19.15 -11.12
CA GLU A 131 -4.28 -18.22 -10.53
C GLU A 131 -4.13 -16.82 -11.13
N ALA A 132 -2.89 -16.37 -11.37
CA ALA A 132 -2.60 -15.10 -12.03
C ALA A 132 -3.09 -15.08 -13.48
N ASP A 133 -2.85 -16.15 -14.24
CA ASP A 133 -3.33 -16.32 -15.61
C ASP A 133 -4.88 -16.29 -15.66
N GLN A 134 -5.56 -16.98 -14.73
CA GLN A 134 -7.01 -16.94 -14.62
C GLN A 134 -7.52 -15.52 -14.32
N ARG A 135 -6.91 -14.85 -13.35
CA ARG A 135 -7.24 -13.46 -13.00
C ARG A 135 -7.07 -12.53 -14.21
N ALA A 136 -6.00 -12.70 -14.97
CA ALA A 136 -5.75 -11.90 -16.16
C ALA A 136 -6.83 -12.12 -17.24
N GLN A 137 -7.32 -13.35 -17.41
CA GLN A 137 -8.45 -13.62 -18.31
C GLN A 137 -9.75 -12.98 -17.82
N ASP A 138 -10.04 -13.03 -16.51
CA ASP A 138 -11.25 -12.47 -15.94
C ASP A 138 -11.29 -10.93 -16.02
N LEU A 139 -10.13 -10.27 -15.97
CA LEU A 139 -10.02 -8.82 -16.13
C LEU A 139 -9.89 -8.38 -17.58
N TYR A 140 -8.95 -8.96 -18.33
CA TYR A 140 -8.47 -8.45 -19.62
C TYR A 140 -8.74 -9.41 -20.79
N GLY A 141 -9.39 -10.54 -20.56
CA GLY A 141 -9.82 -11.46 -21.62
C GLY A 141 -10.95 -10.87 -22.46
N LYS A 142 -11.33 -11.51 -23.57
CA LYS A 142 -12.35 -11.00 -24.51
C LYS A 142 -13.72 -10.70 -23.89
N LYS A 143 -14.04 -11.31 -22.74
CA LYS A 143 -15.25 -11.08 -21.94
C LYS A 143 -14.92 -10.60 -20.51
N GLY A 144 -13.71 -10.08 -20.33
CA GLY A 144 -13.20 -9.65 -19.05
C GLY A 144 -13.79 -8.32 -18.62
N LEU A 145 -13.72 -8.03 -17.33
CA LEU A 145 -14.34 -6.83 -16.72
C LEU A 145 -13.84 -5.49 -17.29
N ARG A 146 -12.68 -5.48 -17.97
CA ARG A 146 -12.04 -4.27 -18.51
C ARG A 146 -12.06 -4.17 -20.04
N ASN A 147 -12.80 -5.05 -20.74
CA ASN A 147 -12.98 -5.03 -22.21
C ASN A 147 -14.43 -4.79 -22.64
#